data_AF-A0A3D4R6Z5-F1
#
_entry.id   AF-A0A3D4R6Z5-F1
#
_cell.length_a   1.000
_cell.length_b   1.000
_cell.length_c   1.000
_cell.angle_alpha   90.00
_cell.angle_beta   90.00
_cell.angle_gamma   90.00
#
_symmetry.space_group_name_H-M   'P 1'
#
loop_
_entity.id
_entity.type
_entity.pdbx_description
1 polymer ?
#
loop_
_entity_poly.entity_id
_entity_poly.type
_entity_poly.pdbx_seq_one_letter_code
_entity_poly.pdbx_strand_id
1 'polypeptide(L)' 'MNTQRVTISLPVYVFTKLKQQVPKRKISSFIGKIVEEKMLSLPTRSIDPVKDFLSLRKEMPSQSEEKIKTAIAHGRT' A
#
# COMPACT_ATOMS: atom_id res chain seq x y z
N MET A 1 8.67 13.56 -0.08
CA MET A 1 8.15 12.41 -0.84
C MET A 1 8.86 12.36 -2.18
N ASN A 2 9.72 11.36 -2.39
CA ASN A 2 10.33 11.12 -3.70
C ASN A 2 9.29 10.42 -4.58
N THR A 3 8.93 11.04 -5.71
CA THR A 3 7.99 10.46 -6.69
C THR A 3 8.65 10.44 -8.06
N GLN A 4 8.37 9.41 -8.84
CA GLN A 4 8.79 9.31 -10.24
C GLN A 4 7.54 9.37 -11.12
N ARG A 5 7.61 10.16 -12.19
CA ARG A 5 6.53 10.27 -13.18
C ARG A 5 6.60 9.06 -14.11
N VAL A 6 5.49 8.33 -14.21
CA VAL A 6 5.30 7.26 -15.19
C VAL A 6 4.25 7.72 -16.21
N THR A 7 4.57 7.58 -17.49
CA THR A 7 3.63 7.80 -18.60
C THR A 7 3.21 6.45 -19.16
N ILE A 8 1.91 6.21 -19.27
CA ILE A 8 1.37 4.95 -19.78
C ILE A 8 0.31 5.22 -20.85
N SER A 9 0.20 4.29 -21.80
CA SER A 9 -0.89 4.25 -22.77
C SER A 9 -1.96 3.26 -22.31
N LEU A 10 -3.23 3.66 -22.36
CA LEU A 10 -4.37 2.80 -22.03
C LEU A 10 -5.25 2.58 -23.26
N PRO A 11 -5.89 1.40 -23.39
CA PRO A 11 -6.92 1.21 -24.41
C PRO A 11 -8.05 2.23 -24.26
N VAL A 12 -8.56 2.72 -25.39
CA VAL A 12 -9.55 3.81 -25.42
C VAL A 12 -10.80 3.48 -24.59
N TYR A 13 -11.28 2.23 -24.68
CA TYR A 13 -12.46 1.80 -23.93
C TYR A 13 -12.23 1.81 -22.41
N VAL A 14 -11.01 1.49 -21.96
CA VAL A 14 -10.64 1.54 -20.54
C VAL A 14 -10.62 2.98 -20.08
N PHE A 15 -9.92 3.86 -20.80
CA PHE A 15 -9.82 5.28 -20.44
C PHE A 15 -11.21 5.96 -20.40
N THR A 16 -12.08 5.61 -21.33
CA THR A 16 -13.46 6.13 -21.39
C THR A 16 -14.26 5.72 -20.15
N LYS A 17 -14.22 4.45 -19.75
CA LYS A 17 -14.85 3.97 -18.51
C LYS A 17 -14.24 4.66 -17.28
N LEU A 18 -12.93 4.82 -17.25
CA LEU A 18 -12.22 5.45 -16.13
C LEU A 18 -12.63 6.92 -15.97
N LYS A 19 -12.83 7.64 -17.07
CA LYS A 19 -13.33 9.03 -17.10
C LYS A 19 -14.79 9.16 -16.61
N GLN A 20 -15.61 8.12 -16.77
CA GLN A 20 -17.00 8.11 -16.30
C GLN A 20 -17.08 7.83 -14.78
N GLN A 21 -16.18 6.99 -14.26
CA GLN A 21 -16.22 6.53 -12.87
C GLN A 21 -15.39 7.43 -11.91
N VAL A 22 -14.32 8.05 -12.41
CA VAL A 22 -13.40 8.84 -11.58
C VAL A 22 -13.65 10.33 -11.79
N PRO A 23 -13.75 11.14 -10.72
CA PRO A 23 -13.88 12.58 -10.83
C PRO A 23 -12.78 13.21 -11.69
N LYS A 24 -13.12 14.29 -12.40
CA LYS A 24 -12.15 15.06 -13.19
C LYS A 24 -10.92 15.39 -12.34
N ARG A 25 -9.73 15.28 -12.94
CA ARG A 25 -8.40 15.52 -12.33
C ARG A 25 -7.95 14.49 -11.27
N LYS A 26 -8.70 13.42 -11.00
CA LYS A 26 -8.31 12.37 -10.03
C LYS A 26 -7.81 11.06 -10.65
N ILE A 27 -7.77 10.97 -11.97
CA ILE A 27 -7.38 9.75 -12.70
C ILE A 27 -5.97 9.26 -12.30
N SER A 28 -4.98 10.16 -12.24
CA SER A 28 -3.61 9.80 -11.86
C SER A 28 -3.51 9.28 -10.43
N SER A 29 -4.22 9.93 -9.49
CA SER A 29 -4.27 9.49 -8.09
C SER A 29 -4.97 8.13 -7.95
N PHE A 30 -6.05 7.91 -8.70
CA PHE A 30 -6.76 6.63 -8.72
C PHE A 30 -5.86 5.50 -9.23
N ILE A 31 -5.20 5.71 -10.37
CA ILE A 31 -4.27 4.71 -10.93
C ILE A 31 -3.11 4.46 -9.96
N GLY A 32 -2.55 5.51 -9.36
CA GLY A 32 -1.47 5.38 -8.37
C GLY A 32 -1.87 4.50 -7.18
N LYS A 33 -3.07 4.70 -6.62
CA LYS A 33 -3.59 3.87 -5.52
C LYS A 33 -3.77 2.41 -5.92
N ILE A 34 -4.35 2.14 -7.09
CA ILE A 34 -4.53 0.76 -7.58
C ILE A 34 -3.18 0.09 -7.79
N VAL A 35 -2.20 0.80 -8.35
CA VAL A 35 -0.85 0.27 -8.55
C VAL A 35 -0.21 -0.06 -7.21
N GLU A 36 -0.29 0.82 -6.21
CA GLU A 36 0.22 0.56 -4.86
C GLU A 36 -0.43 -0.67 -4.22
N GLU A 37 -1.77 -0.76 -4.25
CA GLU A 37 -2.52 -1.90 -3.73
C GLU A 37 -2.13 -3.22 -4.43
N LYS A 38 -1.95 -3.17 -5.75
CA LYS A 38 -1.50 -4.33 -6.52
C LYS A 38 -0.06 -4.71 -6.22
N MET A 39 0.84 -3.74 -6.06
CA MET A 39 2.23 -4.03 -5.69
C MET A 39 2.34 -4.68 -4.31
N LEU A 40 1.51 -4.27 -3.35
CA LEU A 40 1.48 -4.87 -2.02
C LEU A 40 0.92 -6.30 -2.01
N SER A 41 0.04 -6.64 -2.96
CA SER A 41 -0.55 -7.98 -3.08
C SER A 41 0.26 -8.93 -3.96
N LEU A 42 1.25 -8.43 -4.70
CA LEU A 42 2.20 -9.31 -5.37
C LEU A 42 3.02 -10.04 -4.30
N PRO A 43 3.19 -11.37 -4.42
CA PRO A 43 4.06 -12.10 -3.50
C PRO A 43 5.44 -11.49 -3.62
N THR A 44 5.89 -10.82 -2.56
CA THR A 44 7.29 -10.46 -2.40
C THR A 44 8.04 -11.77 -2.52
N ARG A 45 8.92 -11.88 -3.53
CA ARG A 45 9.98 -12.89 -3.52
C ARG A 45 10.94 -12.50 -2.40
N SER A 46 10.47 -12.59 -1.16
CA SER A 46 11.32 -12.48 0.01
C SER A 46 12.20 -13.70 -0.01
N ILE A 47 13.49 -13.46 -0.22
CA ILE A 47 14.52 -14.50 -0.14
C ILE A 47 14.56 -15.05 1.29
N ASP A 48 14.12 -14.26 2.29
CA ASP A 48 14.00 -14.65 3.70
C ASP A 48 12.98 -13.76 4.46
N PRO A 49 11.73 -14.24 4.66
CA PRO A 49 10.68 -13.46 5.32
C PRO A 49 10.98 -13.14 6.80
N VAL A 50 11.85 -13.91 7.46
CA VAL A 50 12.26 -13.64 8.85
C VAL A 50 13.16 -12.42 8.89
N LYS A 51 14.09 -12.31 7.92
CA LYS A 51 14.98 -11.16 7.80
C LYS A 51 14.20 -9.88 7.53
N ASP A 52 13.20 -9.94 6.65
CA ASP A 52 12.35 -8.79 6.32
C ASP A 52 11.55 -8.30 7.54
N PHE A 53 10.99 -9.24 8.33
CA PHE A 53 10.30 -8.93 9.58
C PHE A 53 11.22 -8.25 10.60
N LEU A 54 12.45 -8.74 10.75
CA LEU A 54 13.44 -8.15 11.66
C LEU A 54 13.93 -6.77 11.21
N SER A 55 14.00 -6.49 9.91
CA SER A 55 14.27 -5.15 9.40
C SER A 55 13.11 -4.18 9.67
N LEU A 56 11.87 -4.60 9.44
CA LEU A 56 10.68 -3.78 9.71
C LEU A 56 10.61 -3.37 11.18
N ARG A 57 10.97 -4.26 12.12
CA ARG A 57 11.04 -3.92 13.55
C ARG A 57 11.92 -2.70 13.83
N LYS A 58 13.00 -2.50 13.07
CA LYS A 58 13.94 -1.37 13.27
C LYS A 58 13.34 -0.04 12.83
N GLU A 59 12.42 -0.06 11.88
CA GLU A 59 11.75 1.14 11.34
C GLU A 59 10.47 1.49 12.11
N MET A 60 9.93 0.55 12.88
CA MET A 60 8.72 0.77 13.66
C MET A 60 8.99 1.57 14.95
N PRO A 61 8.11 2.50 15.32
CA PRO A 61 8.23 3.23 16.57
C PRO A 61 8.04 2.29 17.77
N SER A 62 8.93 2.39 18.75
CA SER A 62 8.84 1.61 19.99
C SER A 62 7.51 1.88 20.69
N GLN A 63 6.76 0.81 21.00
CA GLN A 63 5.50 0.90 21.73
C GLN A 63 5.76 0.69 23.23
N SER A 64 5.05 1.43 24.07
CA SER A 64 5.10 1.22 25.52
C SER A 64 4.41 -0.07 25.92
N GLU A 65 4.88 -0.69 27.01
CA GLU A 65 4.34 -1.95 27.52
C GLU A 65 2.84 -1.87 27.82
N GLU A 66 2.37 -0.72 28.29
CA GLU A 66 0.94 -0.45 28.55
C GLU A 66 0.08 -0.50 27.27
N LYS A 67 0.58 0.07 26.16
CA LYS A 67 -0.11 0.00 24.85
C LYS A 67 -0.17 -1.43 24.31
N ILE A 68 0.88 -2.21 24.56
CA ILE A 68 0.91 -3.62 24.14
C ILE A 68 -0.10 -4.43 24.97
N LYS A 69 -0.11 -4.27 26.30
CA LYS A 69 -1.05 -4.97 27.19
C LYS A 69 -2.51 -4.66 26.88
N THR A 70 -2.83 -3.39 26.66
CA THR A 70 -4.19 -2.95 26.30
C THR A 70 -4.65 -3.53 24.96
N ALA A 71 -3.79 -3.52 23.93
CA ALA A 71 -4.11 -4.13 22.64
C ALA A 71 -4.33 -5.65 22.73
N ILE A 72 -3.51 -6.35 23.52
CA ILE A 72 -3.67 -7.81 23.75
C ILE A 72 -4.98 -8.10 24.49
N ALA A 73 -5.33 -7.30 25.50
CA ALA A 73 -6.59 -7.47 26.23
C ALA A 73 -7.81 -7.30 25.32
N HIS A 74 -7.77 -6.32 24.42
CA HIS A 74 -8.87 -6.04 23.49
C HIS A 74 -9.05 -7.11 22.39
N GLY A 75 -7.99 -7.79 21.98
CA GLY A 75 -8.09 -8.88 21.00
C GLY A 75 -8.54 -10.23 21.57
N ARG A 76 -8.67 -10.34 22.90
CA ARG A 76 -9.12 -11.58 23.59
C ARG A 76 -10.60 -11.57 23.96
N THR A 77 -11.26 -10.43 23.81
CA THR A 77 -12.71 -10.24 23.93
C THR A 77 -13.37 -10.32 22.56
#